data_AF-A0A558D6E6-F1
#
_entry.id   AF-A0A558D6E6-F1
#
_cell.length_a   1.000
_cell.length_b   1.000
_cell.length_c   1.000
_cell.angle_alpha   90.00
_cell.angle_beta   90.00
_cell.angle_gamma   90.00
#
_symmetry.space_group_name_H-M   'P 1'
#
loop_
_entity.id
_entity.type
_entity.pdbx_description
1 polymer ?
#
loop_
_entity_poly.entity_id
_entity_poly.type
_entity_poly.pdbx_seq_one_letter_code
_entity_poly.pdbx_strand_id
1 'polypeptide(L)'
;MLASLLVMAWVVEARDPYTGGHLWRVSRYSALLAEAAGISGGALARIEIGGFLHDLGKIGIPDAILRKPDKLTDDEYAVIRTHPDVGARMLAGHPLAALVRPAVLHHHETPDGRCYPHGLAGDAIPLDGRLVGVCDAFDAMTSSRPYRKGMPIAQALDIIRSRLGSQFDRDFGAQFITLGEAGLLDHIAGHSDEAIPLQNCVMCGPTLVVRREAQAGDEVYCRSCGGEYHLEQGDDGRPHAVPTGRKGNPAALEPEADTDLISRVIQSAAARAPLEDMISANH
;
A
#
# COMPACT_ATOMS: atom_id res chain seq x y z
N MET A 1 -9.13 1.89 18.84
CA MET A 1 -9.11 3.09 17.98
C MET A 1 -8.19 2.94 16.78
N LEU A 2 -6.95 2.44 16.91
CA LEU A 2 -6.10 2.21 15.73
C LEU A 2 -6.64 1.09 14.83
N ALA A 3 -7.11 -0.01 15.43
CA ALA A 3 -7.74 -1.11 14.69
C ALA A 3 -8.88 -0.67 13.78
N SER A 4 -9.75 0.26 14.23
CA SER A 4 -10.85 0.74 13.40
C SER A 4 -10.37 1.51 12.17
N LEU A 5 -9.27 2.27 12.26
CA LEU A 5 -8.67 2.92 11.08
C LEU A 5 -8.14 1.90 10.09
N LEU A 6 -7.32 0.95 10.56
CA LEU A 6 -6.70 -0.03 9.67
C LEU A 6 -7.75 -0.95 9.01
N VAL A 7 -8.81 -1.30 9.72
CA VAL A 7 -9.97 -2.01 9.13
C VAL A 7 -10.63 -1.16 8.05
N MET A 8 -10.84 0.15 8.26
CA MET A 8 -11.39 1.01 7.21
C MET A 8 -10.48 1.09 5.99
N ALA A 9 -9.15 1.14 6.17
CA ALA A 9 -8.19 1.10 5.06
C ALA A 9 -8.32 -0.21 4.28
N TRP A 10 -8.38 -1.33 5.00
CA TRP A 10 -8.53 -2.64 4.41
C TRP A 10 -9.84 -2.76 3.60
N VAL A 11 -10.95 -2.19 4.10
CA VAL A 11 -12.23 -2.15 3.34
C VAL A 11 -12.07 -1.42 2.01
N VAL A 12 -11.18 -0.42 1.93
CA VAL A 12 -10.86 0.26 0.67
C VAL A 12 -10.01 -0.63 -0.24
N GLU A 13 -9.00 -1.31 0.30
CA GLU A 13 -8.18 -2.28 -0.44
C GLU A 13 -9.04 -3.41 -1.04
N ALA A 14 -10.03 -3.89 -0.29
CA ALA A 14 -10.97 -4.92 -0.73
C ALA A 14 -11.77 -4.53 -1.99
N ARG A 15 -11.93 -3.24 -2.28
CA ARG A 15 -12.58 -2.75 -3.51
C ARG A 15 -11.64 -2.70 -4.71
N ASP A 16 -10.33 -2.72 -4.49
CA ASP A 16 -9.30 -2.75 -5.54
C ASP A 16 -8.51 -4.08 -5.48
N PRO A 17 -9.05 -5.16 -6.06
CA PRO A 17 -8.50 -6.51 -5.89
C PRO A 17 -7.10 -6.70 -6.47
N TYR A 18 -6.58 -5.74 -7.25
CA TYR A 18 -5.24 -5.79 -7.83
C TYR A 18 -4.14 -5.32 -6.88
N THR A 19 -4.50 -4.74 -5.75
CA THR A 19 -3.53 -4.16 -4.81
C THR A 19 -2.94 -5.20 -3.87
N GLY A 20 -3.72 -6.22 -3.46
CA GLY A 20 -3.25 -7.49 -2.89
C GLY A 20 -2.10 -7.36 -1.87
N GLY A 21 -2.29 -6.57 -0.81
CA GLY A 21 -1.25 -6.30 0.19
C GLY A 21 -0.46 -5.01 -0.05
N HIS A 22 -0.97 -4.13 -0.91
CA HIS A 22 -0.40 -2.81 -1.18
C HIS A 22 -0.31 -1.96 0.09
N LEU A 23 -1.36 -1.96 0.91
CA LEU A 23 -1.36 -1.19 2.16
C LEU A 23 -0.23 -1.63 3.07
N TRP A 24 -0.01 -2.94 3.17
CA TRP A 24 1.10 -3.50 3.92
C TRP A 24 2.45 -3.15 3.30
N ARG A 25 2.63 -3.33 1.98
CA ARG A 25 3.92 -3.02 1.31
C ARG A 25 4.31 -1.56 1.47
N VAL A 26 3.40 -0.62 1.20
CA VAL A 26 3.66 0.82 1.36
C VAL A 26 3.96 1.16 2.83
N SER A 27 3.24 0.56 3.79
CA SER A 27 3.54 0.71 5.21
C SER A 27 4.96 0.26 5.57
N ARG A 28 5.39 -0.91 5.09
CA ARG A 28 6.72 -1.48 5.35
C ARG A 28 7.84 -0.71 4.67
N TYR A 29 7.67 -0.32 3.41
CA TYR A 29 8.61 0.55 2.71
C TYR A 29 8.79 1.88 3.45
N SER A 30 7.68 2.49 3.89
CA SER A 30 7.69 3.77 4.61
C SER A 30 8.44 3.65 5.93
N ALA A 31 8.24 2.56 6.67
CA ALA A 31 8.97 2.27 7.91
C ALA A 31 10.47 2.10 7.67
N LEU A 32 10.85 1.28 6.68
CA LEU A 32 12.26 1.02 6.35
C LEU A 32 12.99 2.28 5.88
N LEU A 33 12.33 3.10 5.06
CA LEU A 33 12.87 4.37 4.60
C LEU A 33 13.01 5.38 5.75
N ALA A 34 12.03 5.45 6.65
CA ALA A 34 12.11 6.30 7.84
C ALA A 34 13.30 5.89 8.75
N GLU A 35 13.50 4.60 8.97
CA GLU A 35 14.65 4.07 9.72
C GLU A 35 15.98 4.44 9.07
N ALA A 36 16.10 4.27 7.74
CA ALA A 36 17.28 4.65 6.98
C ALA A 36 17.57 6.16 7.05
N ALA A 37 16.53 6.98 7.19
CA ALA A 37 16.62 8.43 7.38
C ALA A 37 16.98 8.84 8.81
N GLY A 38 17.14 7.89 9.74
CA GLY A 38 17.39 8.16 11.16
C GLY A 38 16.15 8.63 11.94
N ILE A 39 14.95 8.42 11.39
CA ILE A 39 13.68 8.71 12.06
C ILE A 39 13.34 7.53 12.96
N SER A 40 12.94 7.80 14.21
CA SER A 40 12.63 6.77 15.21
C SER A 40 11.39 7.12 16.05
N GLY A 41 10.95 6.16 16.87
CA GLY A 41 9.88 6.38 17.86
C GLY A 41 8.54 6.75 17.22
N GLY A 42 7.86 7.76 17.79
CA GLY A 42 6.50 8.15 17.40
C GLY A 42 6.38 8.60 15.94
N ALA A 43 7.37 9.32 15.41
CA ALA A 43 7.37 9.75 14.02
C ALA A 43 7.44 8.56 13.04
N LEU A 44 8.30 7.57 13.33
CA LEU A 44 8.42 6.36 12.53
C LEU A 44 7.11 5.56 12.55
N ALA A 45 6.55 5.32 13.74
CA ALA A 45 5.28 4.60 13.88
C ALA A 45 4.14 5.31 13.14
N ARG A 46 4.10 6.64 13.20
CA ARG A 46 3.15 7.47 12.45
C ARG A 46 3.31 7.32 10.94
N ILE A 47 4.54 7.34 10.42
CA ILE A 47 4.83 7.14 8.99
C ILE A 47 4.45 5.73 8.52
N GLU A 48 4.75 4.69 9.32
CA GLU A 48 4.35 3.30 9.05
C GLU A 48 2.82 3.19 8.93
N ILE A 49 2.10 3.75 9.91
CA ILE A 49 0.62 3.78 9.91
C ILE A 49 0.09 4.63 8.75
N GLY A 50 0.74 5.77 8.45
CA GLY A 50 0.40 6.66 7.35
C GLY A 50 0.48 5.96 6.00
N GLY A 51 1.53 5.16 5.77
CA GLY A 51 1.66 4.32 4.58
C GLY A 51 0.53 3.30 4.44
N PHE A 52 0.02 2.74 5.54
CA PHE A 52 -1.13 1.82 5.50
C PHE A 52 -2.45 2.53 5.18
N LEU A 53 -2.57 3.82 5.51
CA LEU A 53 -3.84 4.57 5.47
C LEU A 53 -3.94 5.59 4.34
N HIS A 54 -2.85 5.85 3.61
CA HIS A 54 -2.73 6.97 2.66
C HIS A 54 -3.89 7.04 1.65
N ASP A 55 -4.35 5.88 1.21
CA ASP A 55 -5.35 5.70 0.16
C ASP A 55 -6.81 5.62 0.67
N LEU A 56 -7.07 5.83 1.96
CA LEU A 56 -8.39 5.66 2.57
C LEU A 56 -9.51 6.41 1.82
N GLY A 57 -9.20 7.55 1.22
CA GLY A 57 -10.17 8.32 0.46
C GLY A 57 -10.65 7.68 -0.85
N LYS A 58 -10.01 6.61 -1.33
CA LYS A 58 -10.47 5.85 -2.51
C LYS A 58 -11.86 5.27 -2.32
N ILE A 59 -12.35 5.19 -1.09
CA ILE A 59 -13.76 4.88 -0.79
C ILE A 59 -14.75 5.82 -1.52
N GLY A 60 -14.38 7.08 -1.76
CA GLY A 60 -15.22 8.05 -2.49
C GLY A 60 -15.11 7.96 -4.02
N ILE A 61 -14.25 7.11 -4.55
CA ILE A 61 -14.04 6.96 -5.98
C ILE A 61 -15.04 5.94 -6.54
N PRO A 62 -15.73 6.22 -7.66
CA PRO A 62 -16.61 5.24 -8.31
C PRO A 62 -15.88 3.98 -8.77
N ASP A 63 -16.49 2.80 -8.57
CA ASP A 63 -15.92 1.51 -8.98
C ASP A 63 -15.59 1.46 -10.48
N ALA A 64 -16.42 2.10 -11.33
CA ALA A 64 -16.19 2.16 -12.78
C ALA A 64 -14.87 2.86 -13.16
N ILE A 65 -14.39 3.78 -12.32
CA ILE A 65 -13.10 4.46 -12.49
C ILE A 65 -12.00 3.65 -11.80
N LEU A 66 -12.21 3.29 -10.53
CA LEU A 66 -11.19 2.60 -9.72
C LEU A 66 -10.77 1.26 -10.33
N ARG A 67 -11.71 0.52 -10.92
CA ARG A 67 -11.51 -0.82 -11.48
C ARG A 67 -11.37 -0.83 -12.99
N LYS A 68 -11.21 0.33 -13.64
CA LYS A 68 -11.15 0.42 -15.09
C LYS A 68 -9.93 -0.37 -15.63
N PRO A 69 -10.12 -1.28 -16.60
CA PRO A 69 -9.02 -2.08 -17.16
C PRO A 69 -8.22 -1.31 -18.22
N ASP A 70 -8.67 -0.14 -18.66
CA ASP A 70 -8.00 0.71 -19.63
C ASP A 70 -7.37 1.93 -18.96
N LYS A 71 -6.60 2.70 -19.73
CA LYS A 71 -6.13 4.01 -19.28
C LYS A 71 -7.31 4.91 -18.94
N LEU A 72 -7.17 5.64 -17.83
CA LEU A 72 -8.12 6.67 -17.44
C LEU A 72 -8.04 7.85 -18.42
N THR A 73 -9.18 8.47 -18.70
CA THR A 73 -9.23 9.79 -19.33
C THR A 73 -8.76 10.86 -18.34
N ASP A 74 -8.48 12.07 -18.84
CA ASP A 74 -8.09 13.19 -17.96
C ASP A 74 -9.17 13.52 -16.93
N ASP A 75 -10.45 13.44 -17.31
CA ASP A 75 -11.59 13.67 -16.40
C ASP A 75 -11.70 12.56 -15.32
N GLU A 76 -11.53 11.30 -15.72
CA GLU A 76 -11.51 10.17 -14.78
C GLU A 76 -10.33 10.26 -13.82
N TYR A 77 -9.16 10.67 -14.33
CA TYR A 77 -7.99 10.91 -13.51
C TYR A 77 -8.19 12.10 -12.56
N ALA A 78 -8.88 13.16 -12.98
CA ALA A 78 -9.25 14.27 -12.10
C ALA A 78 -10.14 13.81 -10.93
N VAL A 79 -11.03 12.83 -11.14
CA VAL A 79 -11.80 12.21 -10.05
C VAL A 79 -10.88 11.45 -9.10
N ILE A 80 -9.94 10.63 -9.60
CA ILE A 80 -8.96 9.92 -8.75
C ILE A 80 -8.16 10.89 -7.88
N ARG A 81 -7.75 12.05 -8.42
CA ARG A 81 -7.00 13.08 -7.68
C ARG A 81 -7.74 13.67 -6.49
N THR A 82 -9.04 13.43 -6.34
CA THR A 82 -9.83 13.92 -5.20
C THR A 82 -9.68 13.06 -3.95
N HIS A 83 -9.17 11.84 -4.05
CA HIS A 83 -9.15 10.91 -2.92
C HIS A 83 -8.34 11.42 -1.70
N PRO A 84 -7.25 12.20 -1.80
CA PRO A 84 -6.57 12.72 -0.62
C PRO A 84 -7.50 13.62 0.23
N ASP A 85 -8.21 14.54 -0.42
CA ASP A 85 -9.18 15.42 0.23
C ASP A 85 -10.39 14.67 0.78
N VAL A 86 -10.90 13.68 0.04
CA VAL A 86 -11.98 12.81 0.51
C VAL A 86 -11.56 12.08 1.78
N GLY A 87 -10.37 11.46 1.78
CA GLY A 87 -9.83 10.74 2.92
C GLY A 87 -9.68 11.64 4.15
N ALA A 88 -9.09 12.82 3.98
CA ALA A 88 -8.95 13.80 5.05
C ALA A 88 -10.31 14.26 5.61
N ARG A 89 -11.30 14.48 4.73
CA ARG A 89 -12.66 14.86 5.14
C ARG A 89 -13.37 13.75 5.91
N MET A 90 -13.24 12.50 5.46
CA MET A 90 -13.84 11.35 6.14
C MET A 90 -13.23 11.08 7.50
N LEU A 91 -11.95 11.38 7.66
CA LEU A 91 -11.24 11.24 8.93
C LEU A 91 -11.53 12.38 9.92
N ALA A 92 -12.08 13.52 9.49
CA ALA A 92 -12.16 14.75 10.30
C ALA A 92 -12.79 14.57 11.70
N GLY A 93 -13.72 13.63 11.87
CA GLY A 93 -14.34 13.32 13.17
C GLY A 93 -13.67 12.20 13.98
N HIS A 94 -12.67 11.52 13.42
CA HIS A 94 -12.01 10.40 14.08
C HIS A 94 -10.95 10.91 15.10
N PRO A 95 -10.88 10.37 16.33
CA PRO A 95 -9.92 10.82 17.34
C PRO A 95 -8.45 10.76 16.92
N LEU A 96 -8.13 9.88 15.96
CA LEU A 96 -6.79 9.69 15.40
C LEU A 96 -6.60 10.34 14.01
N ALA A 97 -7.47 11.28 13.61
CA ALA A 97 -7.35 11.95 12.31
C ALA A 97 -5.99 12.64 12.14
N ALA A 98 -5.55 13.37 13.17
CA ALA A 98 -4.31 14.12 13.14
C ALA A 98 -3.09 13.22 12.90
N LEU A 99 -3.11 11.99 13.42
CA LEU A 99 -2.02 11.02 13.27
C LEU A 99 -1.71 10.76 11.78
N VAL A 100 -2.74 10.60 10.95
CA VAL A 100 -2.58 10.03 9.59
C VAL A 100 -2.86 11.04 8.49
N ARG A 101 -3.49 12.17 8.83
CA ARG A 101 -3.83 13.23 7.88
C ARG A 101 -2.64 13.70 7.02
N PRO A 102 -1.41 13.85 7.53
CA PRO A 102 -0.28 14.26 6.70
C PRO A 102 0.01 13.29 5.54
N ALA A 103 0.01 11.99 5.80
CA ALA A 103 0.19 10.97 4.76
C ALA A 103 -0.99 10.94 3.78
N VAL A 104 -2.22 10.88 4.31
CA VAL A 104 -3.45 10.80 3.49
C VAL A 104 -3.57 11.98 2.54
N LEU A 105 -3.31 13.20 3.02
CA LEU A 105 -3.57 14.42 2.26
C LEU A 105 -2.44 14.76 1.28
N HIS A 106 -1.20 14.35 1.56
CA HIS A 106 -0.02 14.88 0.87
C HIS A 106 0.91 13.84 0.22
N HIS A 107 0.59 12.55 0.25
CA HIS A 107 1.43 11.53 -0.41
C HIS A 107 1.55 11.69 -1.95
N HIS A 108 0.71 12.52 -2.56
CA HIS A 108 0.80 12.88 -3.98
C HIS A 108 1.36 14.27 -4.25
N GLU A 109 1.77 15.02 -3.23
CA GLU A 109 2.49 16.28 -3.46
C GLU A 109 3.92 15.97 -3.92
N THR A 110 4.47 16.82 -4.79
CA THR A 110 5.79 16.62 -5.39
C THR A 110 6.69 17.81 -5.10
N PRO A 111 8.00 17.63 -4.86
CA PRO A 111 8.92 18.75 -4.57
C PRO A 111 8.86 19.91 -5.56
N ASP A 112 8.51 19.68 -6.83
CA ASP A 112 8.34 20.73 -7.84
C ASP A 112 7.01 21.49 -7.78
N GLY A 113 6.10 21.14 -6.87
CA GLY A 113 4.80 21.79 -6.67
C GLY A 113 3.79 21.55 -7.79
N ARG A 114 4.00 20.56 -8.67
CA ARG A 114 3.17 20.34 -9.86
C ARG A 114 2.03 19.34 -9.67
N CYS A 115 2.02 18.61 -8.55
CA CYS A 115 0.98 17.62 -8.26
C CYS A 115 -0.11 18.18 -7.32
N TYR A 116 -0.66 17.35 -6.44
CA TYR A 116 -1.98 17.57 -5.85
C TYR A 116 -2.05 17.03 -4.43
N PRO A 117 -3.05 17.46 -3.63
CA PRO A 117 -4.16 18.37 -3.98
C PRO A 117 -3.85 19.87 -3.91
N HIS A 118 -2.80 20.29 -3.19
CA HIS A 118 -2.55 21.71 -2.90
C HIS A 118 -1.36 22.31 -3.65
N GLY A 119 -0.54 21.50 -4.33
CA GLY A 119 0.63 21.99 -5.05
C GLY A 119 1.72 22.46 -4.09
N LEU A 120 1.88 21.76 -2.96
CA LEU A 120 2.96 22.03 -2.01
C LEU A 120 4.30 21.66 -2.64
N ALA A 121 5.35 22.42 -2.32
CA ALA A 121 6.67 22.24 -2.90
C ALA A 121 7.75 22.13 -1.81
N GLY A 122 8.79 21.34 -2.09
CA GLY A 122 9.92 21.10 -1.18
C GLY A 122 9.49 20.80 0.25
N ASP A 123 10.04 21.55 1.20
CA ASP A 123 9.80 21.37 2.64
C ASP A 123 8.41 21.80 3.13
N ALA A 124 7.59 22.42 2.26
CA ALA A 124 6.19 22.66 2.59
C ALA A 124 5.38 21.35 2.61
N ILE A 125 5.88 20.29 1.96
CA ILE A 125 5.27 18.97 1.99
C ILE A 125 5.61 18.31 3.34
N PRO A 126 4.61 17.88 4.13
CA PRO A 126 4.86 17.17 5.37
C PRO A 126 5.75 15.94 5.17
N LEU A 127 6.58 15.66 6.17
CA LEU A 127 7.52 14.53 6.17
C LEU A 127 6.89 13.22 5.70
N ASP A 128 5.70 12.91 6.23
CA ASP A 128 4.92 11.72 5.91
C ASP A 128 4.55 11.65 4.42
N GLY A 129 4.13 12.77 3.84
CA GLY A 129 3.78 12.85 2.42
C GLY A 129 4.99 12.60 1.52
N ARG A 130 6.16 13.17 1.88
CA ARG A 130 7.41 12.98 1.13
C ARG A 130 7.89 11.53 1.14
N LEU A 131 7.82 10.87 2.30
CA LEU A 131 8.25 9.46 2.45
C LEU A 131 7.25 8.50 1.79
N VAL A 132 5.97 8.64 2.13
CA VAL A 132 4.92 7.73 1.63
C VAL A 132 4.77 7.87 0.10
N GLY A 133 4.91 9.08 -0.46
CA GLY A 133 4.83 9.29 -1.90
C GLY A 133 5.92 8.56 -2.71
N VAL A 134 7.14 8.44 -2.17
CA VAL A 134 8.20 7.61 -2.78
C VAL A 134 7.81 6.14 -2.74
N CYS A 135 7.32 5.67 -1.58
CA CYS A 135 6.98 4.27 -1.34
C CYS A 135 5.77 3.80 -2.15
N ASP A 136 4.71 4.61 -2.22
CA ASP A 136 3.51 4.34 -3.04
C ASP A 136 3.87 4.30 -4.53
N ALA A 137 4.62 5.28 -5.02
CA ALA A 137 5.04 5.30 -6.43
C ALA A 137 5.88 4.07 -6.79
N PHE A 138 6.80 3.66 -5.91
CA PHE A 138 7.58 2.44 -6.10
C PHE A 138 6.67 1.20 -6.16
N ASP A 139 5.79 1.02 -5.17
CA ASP A 139 4.89 -0.13 -5.15
C ASP A 139 3.97 -0.18 -6.37
N ALA A 140 3.45 0.97 -6.78
CA ALA A 140 2.62 1.10 -7.97
C ALA A 140 3.39 0.77 -9.26
N MET A 141 4.69 1.03 -9.32
CA MET A 141 5.57 0.68 -10.46
C MET A 141 5.87 -0.82 -10.50
N THR A 142 6.18 -1.43 -9.36
CA THR A 142 6.61 -2.84 -9.29
C THR A 142 5.45 -3.83 -9.16
N SER A 143 4.25 -3.38 -8.79
CA SER A 143 3.06 -4.22 -8.70
C SER A 143 2.34 -4.36 -10.05
N SER A 144 1.74 -5.53 -10.29
CA SER A 144 0.93 -5.77 -11.48
C SER A 144 -0.47 -5.18 -11.33
N ARG A 145 -0.96 -4.55 -12.40
CA ARG A 145 -2.29 -3.93 -12.52
C ARG A 145 -3.00 -4.51 -13.75
N PRO A 146 -4.33 -4.38 -13.88
CA PRO A 146 -5.07 -5.01 -14.99
C PRO A 146 -4.54 -4.64 -16.37
N TYR A 147 -4.09 -3.39 -16.54
CA TYR A 147 -3.55 -2.86 -17.79
C TYR A 147 -2.04 -2.99 -17.95
N ARG A 148 -1.28 -3.41 -16.93
CA ARG A 148 0.19 -3.35 -16.94
C ARG A 148 0.82 -4.34 -15.97
N LYS A 149 1.80 -5.11 -16.46
CA LYS A 149 2.69 -5.88 -15.58
C LYS A 149 3.58 -4.94 -14.74
N GLY A 150 3.85 -5.32 -13.51
CA GLY A 150 4.84 -4.65 -12.68
C GLY A 150 6.21 -4.62 -13.39
N MET A 151 6.95 -3.53 -13.23
CA MET A 151 8.30 -3.42 -13.79
C MET A 151 9.35 -3.99 -12.83
N PRO A 152 10.53 -4.41 -13.34
CA PRO A 152 11.64 -4.83 -12.48
C PRO A 152 12.05 -3.74 -11.48
N ILE A 153 12.44 -4.14 -10.27
CA ILE A 153 12.88 -3.21 -9.20
C ILE A 153 13.93 -2.24 -9.71
N ALA A 154 14.98 -2.73 -10.39
CA ALA A 154 16.04 -1.88 -10.96
C ALA A 154 15.48 -0.76 -11.86
N GLN A 155 14.50 -1.08 -12.71
CA GLN A 155 13.85 -0.09 -13.57
C GLN A 155 13.04 0.94 -12.77
N ALA A 156 12.33 0.51 -11.73
CA ALA A 156 11.61 1.42 -10.84
C ALA A 156 12.57 2.36 -10.09
N LEU A 157 13.71 1.86 -9.62
CA LEU A 157 14.76 2.66 -8.98
C LEU A 157 15.38 3.68 -9.95
N ASP A 158 15.61 3.28 -11.22
CA ASP A 158 16.10 4.20 -12.26
C ASP A 158 15.12 5.35 -12.51
N ILE A 159 13.80 5.06 -12.52
CA ILE A 159 12.77 6.10 -12.64
C ILE A 159 12.83 7.05 -11.44
N ILE A 160 12.91 6.52 -10.21
CA ILE A 160 13.06 7.36 -9.00
C ILE A 160 14.29 8.24 -9.12
N ARG A 161 15.45 7.66 -9.49
CA ARG A 161 16.71 8.38 -9.64
C ARG A 161 16.61 9.52 -10.65
N SER A 162 15.93 9.29 -11.77
CA SER A 162 15.74 10.30 -12.82
C SER A 162 14.83 11.47 -12.42
N ARG A 163 14.08 11.34 -11.32
CA ARG A 163 13.06 12.32 -10.88
C ARG A 163 13.30 12.85 -9.46
N LEU A 164 14.51 12.70 -8.93
CA LEU A 164 14.91 13.29 -7.66
C LEU A 164 14.89 14.83 -7.73
N GLY A 165 14.26 15.45 -6.74
CA GLY A 165 14.06 16.89 -6.66
C GLY A 165 12.94 17.44 -7.55
N SER A 166 12.25 16.59 -8.33
CA SER A 166 11.02 16.97 -9.06
C SER A 166 9.82 16.21 -8.51
N GLN A 167 9.67 14.93 -8.88
CA GLN A 167 8.59 14.08 -8.39
C GLN A 167 8.87 13.54 -6.99
N PHE A 168 10.14 13.24 -6.69
CA PHE A 168 10.54 12.61 -5.44
C PHE A 168 11.46 13.52 -4.65
N ASP A 169 11.30 13.53 -3.33
CA ASP A 169 12.25 14.21 -2.44
C ASP A 169 13.68 13.68 -2.71
N ARG A 170 14.66 14.59 -2.76
CA ARG A 170 16.02 14.25 -3.17
C ARG A 170 16.69 13.31 -2.17
N ASP A 171 16.51 13.57 -0.88
CA ASP A 171 17.22 12.86 0.18
C ASP A 171 16.53 11.52 0.44
N PHE A 172 15.19 11.52 0.58
CA PHE A 172 14.44 10.28 0.76
C PHE A 172 14.49 9.39 -0.48
N GLY A 173 14.39 9.95 -1.68
CA GLY A 173 14.52 9.16 -2.91
C GLY A 173 15.90 8.52 -3.05
N ALA A 174 16.99 9.23 -2.71
CA ALA A 174 18.34 8.68 -2.74
C ALA A 174 18.56 7.55 -1.71
N GLN A 175 18.03 7.70 -0.49
CA GLN A 175 18.07 6.65 0.52
C GLN A 175 17.25 5.43 0.09
N PHE A 176 16.07 5.64 -0.49
CA PHE A 176 15.23 4.55 -1.00
C PHE A 176 15.91 3.77 -2.12
N ILE A 177 16.62 4.45 -3.03
CA ILE A 177 17.46 3.79 -4.04
C ILE A 177 18.53 2.93 -3.39
N THR A 178 19.21 3.45 -2.36
CA THR A 178 20.25 2.71 -1.63
C THR A 178 19.70 1.44 -1.00
N LEU A 179 18.51 1.51 -0.38
CA LEU A 179 17.82 0.33 0.16
C LEU A 179 17.50 -0.70 -0.93
N GLY A 180 17.00 -0.24 -2.08
CA GLY A 180 16.67 -1.11 -3.20
C GLY A 180 17.88 -1.78 -3.84
N GLU A 181 18.98 -1.05 -4.05
CA GLU A 181 20.23 -1.61 -4.59
C GLU A 181 20.89 -2.61 -3.63
N ALA A 182 20.68 -2.45 -2.33
CA ALA A 182 21.12 -3.40 -1.31
C ALA A 182 20.22 -4.64 -1.18
N GLY A 183 19.14 -4.75 -1.97
CA GLY A 183 18.18 -5.86 -1.90
C GLY A 183 17.28 -5.85 -0.65
N LEU A 184 17.26 -4.73 0.09
CA LEU A 184 16.49 -4.64 1.34
C LEU A 184 14.99 -4.47 1.11
N LEU A 185 14.54 -4.31 -0.15
CA LEU A 185 13.13 -4.22 -0.52
C LEU A 185 12.54 -5.58 -0.95
N ASP A 186 13.38 -6.59 -1.19
CA ASP A 186 12.98 -7.83 -1.88
C ASP A 186 11.99 -8.69 -1.07
N HIS A 187 12.06 -8.61 0.26
CA HIS A 187 11.15 -9.31 1.17
C HIS A 187 9.77 -8.65 1.29
N ILE A 188 9.60 -7.45 0.71
CA ILE A 188 8.34 -6.68 0.69
C ILE A 188 7.77 -6.67 -0.73
N ALA A 189 8.61 -6.48 -1.74
CA ALA A 189 8.19 -6.40 -3.14
C ALA A 189 7.50 -7.70 -3.59
N GLY A 190 6.27 -7.58 -4.10
CA GLY A 190 5.49 -8.73 -4.52
C GLY A 190 5.01 -9.63 -3.38
N HIS A 191 4.99 -9.14 -2.14
CA HIS A 191 4.48 -9.86 -0.97
C HIS A 191 3.17 -9.25 -0.47
N SER A 192 2.34 -10.05 0.17
CA SER A 192 1.10 -9.59 0.83
C SER A 192 1.23 -9.47 2.35
N ASP A 193 2.27 -10.09 2.92
CA ASP A 193 2.67 -10.03 4.32
C ASP A 193 4.16 -10.45 4.41
N GLU A 194 4.78 -10.30 5.58
CA GLU A 194 6.19 -10.58 5.83
C GLU A 194 6.55 -12.00 5.42
N ALA A 195 7.41 -12.15 4.42
CA ALA A 195 7.78 -13.43 3.86
C ALA A 195 6.61 -14.25 3.29
N ILE A 196 5.46 -13.65 2.96
CA ILE A 196 4.34 -14.28 2.26
C ILE A 196 4.23 -13.69 0.84
N PRO A 197 4.82 -14.35 -0.18
CA PRO A 197 4.81 -13.86 -1.55
C PRO A 197 3.41 -13.97 -2.17
N LEU A 198 3.08 -13.02 -3.03
CA LEU A 198 1.90 -13.10 -3.88
C LEU A 198 2.01 -14.28 -4.84
N GLN A 199 0.91 -15.00 -5.00
CA GLN A 199 0.83 -16.09 -5.95
C GLN A 199 0.17 -15.65 -7.26
N ASN A 200 0.43 -16.42 -8.31
CA ASN A 200 -0.05 -16.10 -9.64
C ASN A 200 -1.43 -16.70 -9.89
N CYS A 201 -2.40 -15.83 -10.12
CA CYS A 201 -3.63 -16.21 -10.78
C CYS A 201 -3.36 -16.40 -12.28
N VAL A 202 -3.79 -17.53 -12.85
CA VAL A 202 -3.58 -17.85 -14.28
C VAL A 202 -4.20 -16.82 -15.23
N MET A 203 -5.23 -16.10 -14.78
CA MET A 203 -5.91 -15.07 -15.55
C MET A 203 -5.42 -13.66 -15.26
N CYS A 204 -4.99 -13.38 -14.02
CA CYS A 204 -4.78 -12.02 -13.53
C CYS A 204 -3.33 -11.69 -13.18
N GLY A 205 -2.43 -12.68 -13.16
CA GLY A 205 -1.04 -12.51 -12.75
C GLY A 205 -0.86 -12.53 -11.22
N PRO A 206 0.18 -11.85 -10.68
CA PRO A 206 0.56 -11.93 -9.26
C PRO A 206 -0.37 -11.09 -8.39
N THR A 207 -1.58 -11.59 -8.17
CA THR A 207 -2.65 -10.92 -7.41
C THR A 207 -3.32 -11.86 -6.41
N LEU A 208 -2.94 -13.14 -6.40
CA LEU A 208 -3.56 -14.13 -5.53
C LEU A 208 -2.89 -14.05 -4.16
N VAL A 209 -3.63 -13.50 -3.20
CA VAL A 209 -3.20 -13.41 -1.81
C VAL A 209 -3.47 -14.74 -1.12
N VAL A 210 -2.41 -15.40 -0.67
CA VAL A 210 -2.47 -16.53 0.26
C VAL A 210 -2.11 -15.99 1.63
N ARG A 211 -3.02 -16.07 2.60
CA ARG A 211 -2.77 -15.53 3.94
C ARG A 211 -1.72 -16.37 4.67
N ARG A 212 -1.07 -15.77 5.67
CA ARG A 212 -0.05 -16.44 6.49
C ARG A 212 -0.60 -17.68 7.20
N GLU A 213 -1.86 -17.59 7.62
CA GLU A 213 -2.54 -18.61 8.41
C GLU A 213 -3.11 -19.75 7.55
N ALA A 214 -3.07 -19.61 6.22
CA ALA A 214 -3.57 -20.60 5.28
C ALA A 214 -2.74 -21.88 5.30
N GLN A 215 -3.39 -23.01 5.05
CA GLN A 215 -2.81 -24.34 5.11
C GLN A 215 -3.07 -25.12 3.82
N ALA A 216 -2.28 -26.17 3.59
CA ALA A 216 -2.57 -27.12 2.53
C ALA A 216 -3.95 -27.76 2.78
N GLY A 217 -4.78 -27.78 1.75
CA GLY A 217 -6.18 -28.19 1.80
C GLY A 217 -7.19 -27.04 1.78
N ASP A 218 -6.77 -25.81 2.08
CA ASP A 218 -7.65 -24.64 2.02
C ASP A 218 -7.99 -24.25 0.57
N GLU A 219 -9.09 -23.52 0.41
CA GLU A 219 -9.48 -22.89 -0.85
C GLU A 219 -9.22 -21.38 -0.80
N VAL A 220 -8.61 -20.85 -1.86
CA VAL A 220 -8.40 -19.41 -2.03
C VAL A 220 -8.94 -18.93 -3.36
N TYR A 221 -9.30 -17.66 -3.42
CA TYR A 221 -10.02 -17.09 -4.56
C TYR A 221 -9.34 -15.83 -5.07
N CYS A 222 -9.14 -15.76 -6.39
CA CYS A 222 -8.69 -14.54 -7.03
C CYS A 222 -9.79 -13.47 -6.93
N ARG A 223 -9.53 -12.39 -6.19
CA ARG A 223 -10.49 -11.29 -5.98
C ARG A 223 -10.79 -10.47 -7.24
N SER A 224 -9.98 -10.64 -8.29
CA SER A 224 -10.20 -9.99 -9.58
C SER A 224 -11.16 -10.78 -10.49
N CYS A 225 -10.87 -12.07 -10.76
CA CYS A 225 -11.65 -12.87 -11.73
C CYS A 225 -12.63 -13.88 -11.10
N GLY A 226 -12.55 -14.08 -9.78
CA GLY A 226 -13.31 -15.07 -9.02
C GLY A 226 -12.83 -16.51 -9.20
N GLY A 227 -11.67 -16.73 -9.84
CA GLY A 227 -11.09 -18.05 -10.03
C GLY A 227 -10.73 -18.71 -8.70
N GLU A 228 -11.09 -19.98 -8.57
CA GLU A 228 -10.85 -20.80 -7.38
C GLU A 228 -9.53 -21.57 -7.51
N TYR A 229 -8.82 -21.66 -6.40
CA TYR A 229 -7.57 -22.39 -6.24
C TYR A 229 -7.64 -23.21 -4.95
N HIS A 230 -7.10 -24.42 -4.98
CA HIS A 230 -6.84 -25.19 -3.77
C HIS A 230 -5.36 -25.07 -3.41
N LEU A 231 -5.07 -25.03 -2.12
CA LEU A 231 -3.71 -24.95 -1.62
C LEU A 231 -3.11 -26.35 -1.45
N GLU A 232 -1.99 -26.61 -2.11
CA GLU A 232 -1.19 -27.82 -1.94
C GLU A 232 0.07 -27.51 -1.14
N GLN A 233 0.65 -28.52 -0.49
CA GLN A 233 1.92 -28.36 0.21
C GLN A 233 3.05 -28.16 -0.81
N GLY A 234 3.69 -26.99 -0.79
CA GLY A 234 4.85 -26.68 -1.61
C GLY A 234 6.14 -27.27 -1.05
N ASP A 235 7.14 -27.41 -1.92
CA ASP A 235 8.47 -27.97 -1.62
C ASP A 235 9.26 -27.10 -0.60
N ASP A 236 8.94 -25.81 -0.52
CA ASP A 236 9.52 -24.85 0.42
C ASP A 236 8.82 -24.86 1.80
N GLY A 237 7.87 -25.78 2.00
CA GLY A 237 7.08 -25.88 3.22
C GLY A 237 5.88 -24.94 3.27
N ARG A 238 5.64 -24.11 2.24
CA ARG A 238 4.52 -23.16 2.18
C ARG A 238 3.40 -23.67 1.27
N PRO A 239 2.14 -23.31 1.55
CA PRO A 239 1.05 -23.68 0.65
C PRO A 239 1.17 -22.98 -0.71
N HIS A 240 1.03 -23.75 -1.80
CA HIS A 240 1.01 -23.27 -3.18
C HIS A 240 -0.38 -23.45 -3.78
N ALA A 241 -0.90 -22.41 -4.42
CA ALA A 241 -2.23 -22.36 -5.01
C ALA A 241 -2.24 -23.02 -6.39
N VAL A 242 -3.03 -24.07 -6.53
CA VAL A 242 -3.24 -24.80 -7.78
C VAL A 242 -4.64 -24.48 -8.31
N PRO A 243 -4.79 -24.06 -9.59
CA PRO A 243 -6.08 -23.69 -10.13
C PRO A 243 -7.00 -24.91 -10.24
N THR A 244 -8.24 -24.79 -9.75
CA THR A 244 -9.23 -25.88 -9.86
C THR A 244 -10.01 -25.86 -11.18
N GLY A 245 -9.91 -24.75 -11.93
CA GLY A 245 -10.73 -24.48 -13.13
C GLY A 245 -12.16 -24.03 -12.82
N ARG A 246 -12.53 -23.91 -11.53
CA ARG A 246 -13.84 -23.43 -11.08
C ARG A 246 -13.79 -21.94 -10.73
N LYS A 247 -14.97 -21.38 -10.45
CA LYS A 247 -15.12 -20.05 -9.86
C LYS A 247 -15.82 -20.18 -8.51
N GLY A 248 -15.43 -19.33 -7.57
CA GLY A 248 -16.09 -19.23 -6.27
C GLY A 248 -17.56 -18.82 -6.44
N ASN A 249 -18.40 -19.35 -5.55
CA ASN A 249 -19.78 -18.88 -5.40
C ASN A 249 -19.79 -17.48 -4.74
N PRO A 250 -20.94 -16.76 -4.73
CA PRO A 250 -20.99 -15.42 -4.16
C PRO A 250 -20.47 -15.32 -2.72
N ALA A 251 -20.82 -16.27 -1.85
CA ALA A 251 -20.37 -16.29 -0.45
C ALA A 251 -18.84 -16.46 -0.34
N ALA A 252 -18.24 -17.34 -1.14
CA ALA A 252 -16.79 -17.56 -1.16
C ALA A 252 -16.01 -16.35 -1.70
N LEU A 253 -16.65 -15.52 -2.54
CA LEU A 253 -16.06 -14.32 -3.10
C LEU A 253 -16.24 -13.08 -2.21
N GLU A 254 -16.97 -13.18 -1.10
CA GLU A 254 -17.09 -12.10 -0.13
C GLU A 254 -15.70 -11.71 0.42
N PRO A 255 -15.35 -10.42 0.41
CA PRO A 255 -14.07 -9.97 0.90
C PRO A 255 -14.05 -10.03 2.44
N GLU A 256 -12.97 -10.55 3.01
CA GLU A 256 -12.79 -10.66 4.46
C GLU A 256 -11.52 -9.95 4.92
N ALA A 257 -11.64 -9.17 6.01
CA ALA A 257 -10.50 -8.46 6.57
C ALA A 257 -9.43 -9.42 7.08
N ASP A 258 -8.17 -9.13 6.76
CA ASP A 258 -7.04 -9.82 7.37
C ASP A 258 -6.78 -9.24 8.77
N THR A 259 -7.57 -9.70 9.73
CA THR A 259 -7.53 -9.19 11.12
C THR A 259 -6.20 -9.49 11.80
N ASP A 260 -5.53 -10.57 11.41
CA ASP A 260 -4.25 -10.97 11.97
C ASP A 260 -3.12 -10.08 11.45
N LEU A 261 -3.12 -9.75 10.16
CA LEU A 261 -2.22 -8.74 9.59
C LEU A 261 -2.43 -7.38 10.26
N ILE A 262 -3.68 -6.94 10.40
CA ILE A 262 -4.00 -5.68 11.07
C ILE A 262 -3.49 -5.68 12.52
N SER A 263 -3.68 -6.79 13.25
CA SER A 263 -3.17 -6.95 14.62
C SER A 263 -1.64 -6.83 14.67
N ARG A 264 -0.92 -7.48 13.74
CA ARG A 264 0.54 -7.38 13.63
C ARG A 264 1.02 -5.96 13.35
N VAL A 265 0.35 -5.23 12.45
CA VAL A 265 0.68 -3.81 12.16
C VAL A 265 0.49 -2.94 13.40
N ILE A 266 -0.59 -3.15 14.17
CA ILE A 266 -0.83 -2.42 15.43
C ILE A 266 0.28 -2.72 16.45
N GLN A 267 0.64 -4.00 16.60
CA GLN A 267 1.67 -4.41 17.55
C GLN A 267 3.05 -3.86 17.15
N SER A 268 3.39 -3.88 15.86
CA SER A 268 4.61 -3.25 15.32
C SER A 268 4.67 -1.76 15.68
N ALA A 269 3.62 -1.01 15.38
CA ALA A 269 3.58 0.41 15.68
C ALA A 269 3.64 0.70 17.19
N ALA A 270 2.88 -0.04 18.00
CA ALA A 270 2.85 0.13 19.46
C ALA A 270 4.19 -0.23 20.13
N ALA A 271 4.96 -1.16 19.55
CA ALA A 271 6.30 -1.49 20.04
C ALA A 271 7.32 -0.36 19.79
N ARG A 272 7.07 0.49 18.78
CA ARG A 272 7.94 1.64 18.46
C ARG A 272 7.66 2.86 19.34
N ALA A 273 6.40 3.12 19.66
CA ALA A 273 5.98 4.25 20.49
C ALA A 273 4.56 4.05 21.04
N PRO A 274 4.22 4.66 22.20
CA PRO A 274 2.83 4.78 22.63
C PRO A 274 2.06 5.72 21.69
N LEU A 275 0.73 5.56 21.63
CA LEU A 275 -0.13 6.26 20.67
C LEU A 275 -0.09 7.79 20.84
N GLU A 276 0.08 8.26 22.07
CA GLU A 276 0.19 9.68 22.42
C GLU A 276 1.41 10.31 21.74
N ASP A 277 2.56 9.62 21.77
CA ASP A 277 3.80 10.09 21.15
C ASP A 277 3.68 10.12 19.62
N MET A 278 2.93 9.18 19.03
CA MET A 278 2.66 9.19 17.60
C MET A 278 1.84 10.41 17.17
N ILE A 279 0.87 10.83 17.99
CA ILE A 279 0.01 11.99 17.69
C ILE A 279 0.80 13.30 17.87
N SER A 280 1.59 13.40 18.93
CA SER A 280 2.38 14.59 19.26
C SER A 280 3.55 14.82 18.29
N ALA A 281 4.01 13.81 17.57
CA ALA A 281 5.05 13.91 16.54
C ALA A 281 4.63 14.70 15.26
N ASN A 282 3.41 15.28 15.25
CA ASN A 282 2.95 16.21 14.22
C ASN A 282 3.43 17.67 14.43
N HIS A 283 4.06 17.97 15.57
CA HIS A 283 4.46 19.32 15.99
C HIS A 283 5.96 19.55 15.95
#